data_AF-A0A5B8UD31-F1
#
_entry.id   AF-A0A5B8UD31-F1
#
_cell.length_a   1.000
_cell.length_b   1.000
_cell.length_c   1.000
_cell.angle_alpha   90.00
_cell.angle_beta   90.00
_cell.angle_gamma   90.00
#
_symmetry.space_group_name_H-M   'P 1'
#
loop_
_entity.id
_entity.type
_entity.pdbx_description
1 polymer ?
#
loop_
_entity_poly.entity_id
_entity_poly.type
_entity_poly.pdbx_seq_one_letter_code
_entity_poly.pdbx_strand_id
1 'polypeptide(L)'
;MGEAMRQDPEPDQGARTMTAGSPRAGRRPDGTPRRALVTGANGGIGRAIVQRLTDDGYEVVTMDVAGPADLVVDLVGDPMPTEALADIDVCISNAGVVDTLSPAHRMSAEKWALDIDVNLTGSFRVVQACLPACASVATGASC
;
A
#
# COMPACT_ATOMS: atom_id res chain seq x y z
N MET A 1 -27.37 13.80 28.28
CA MET A 1 -26.68 12.54 27.93
C MET A 1 -25.59 12.92 26.95
N GLY A 2 -24.41 13.25 27.46
CA GLY A 2 -23.23 13.59 26.65
C GLY A 2 -22.17 12.55 26.94
N GLU A 3 -21.88 11.69 25.97
CA GLU A 3 -20.79 10.73 26.09
C GLU A 3 -19.47 11.51 26.08
N ALA A 4 -18.70 11.35 27.16
CA ALA A 4 -17.37 11.91 27.26
C ALA A 4 -16.48 11.30 26.17
N MET A 5 -15.96 12.16 25.29
CA MET A 5 -14.92 11.83 24.32
C MET A 5 -13.74 11.24 25.08
N ARG A 6 -13.51 9.93 24.92
CA ARG A 6 -12.28 9.29 25.39
C ARG A 6 -11.13 9.93 24.63
N GLN A 7 -10.25 10.59 25.36
CA GLN A 7 -8.99 11.10 24.82
C GLN A 7 -8.03 9.91 24.74
N ASP A 8 -7.61 9.57 23.53
CA ASP A 8 -6.51 8.63 23.34
C ASP A 8 -5.22 9.25 23.90
N PRO A 9 -4.35 8.46 24.55
CA PRO A 9 -3.09 8.97 25.07
C PRO A 9 -2.18 9.41 23.91
N GLU A 10 -1.55 10.58 24.09
CA GLU A 10 -0.51 11.11 23.20
C GLU A 10 0.59 10.06 22.97
N PRO A 11 1.05 9.85 21.73
CA PRO A 11 2.09 8.86 21.45
C PRO A 11 3.42 9.28 22.09
N ASP A 12 4.04 8.33 22.77
CA ASP A 12 5.36 8.43 23.38
C ASP A 12 6.40 8.91 22.35
N GLN A 13 6.91 10.13 22.52
CA GLN A 13 7.94 10.76 21.68
C GLN A 13 9.36 10.31 22.07
N GLY A 14 9.50 9.05 22.51
CA GLY A 14 10.80 8.42 22.73
C GLY A 14 11.61 8.39 21.44
N ALA A 15 12.75 9.09 21.43
CA ALA A 15 13.71 9.08 20.35
C ALA A 15 14.12 7.63 20.02
N ARG A 16 13.65 7.12 18.87
CA ARG A 16 14.06 5.81 18.38
C ARG A 16 15.52 5.90 17.94
N THR A 17 16.42 5.37 18.75
CA THR A 17 17.78 5.06 18.32
C THR A 17 17.69 4.15 17.09
N MET A 18 18.23 4.62 15.96
CA MET A 18 18.38 3.80 14.75
C MET A 18 19.45 2.74 15.03
N THR A 19 19.03 1.60 15.57
CA THR A 19 19.91 0.44 15.74
C THR A 19 20.24 -0.12 14.35
N ALA A 20 21.53 -0.35 14.11
CA ALA A 20 22.01 -0.97 12.89
C ALA A 20 21.34 -2.34 12.64
N GLY A 21 20.71 -2.47 11.47
CA GLY A 21 20.50 -3.74 10.75
C GLY A 21 19.86 -4.90 11.50
N SER A 22 18.54 -4.81 11.73
CA SER A 22 17.65 -5.97 11.92
C SER A 22 17.79 -6.97 10.74
N PRO A 23 17.40 -8.26 10.85
CA PRO A 23 17.53 -9.27 9.79
C PRO A 23 17.08 -8.70 8.45
N ARG A 24 17.82 -9.00 7.35
CA ARG A 24 17.60 -8.45 6.00
C ARG A 24 16.11 -8.18 5.76
N ALA A 25 15.72 -6.90 5.72
CA ALA A 25 14.32 -6.48 5.81
C ALA A 25 13.40 -7.22 4.81
N GLY A 26 13.93 -7.63 3.65
CA GLY A 26 13.25 -8.42 2.64
C GLY A 26 13.13 -9.93 2.90
N ARG A 27 13.46 -10.48 4.09
CA ARG A 27 13.26 -11.90 4.41
C ARG A 27 12.31 -12.15 5.58
N ARG A 28 11.55 -13.23 5.48
CA ARG A 28 10.76 -13.82 6.56
C ARG A 28 11.68 -14.55 7.56
N PRO A 29 11.20 -14.89 8.78
CA PRO A 29 11.99 -15.61 9.78
C PRO A 29 12.53 -16.97 9.29
N ASP A 30 11.79 -17.66 8.42
CA ASP A 30 12.18 -18.92 7.79
C ASP A 30 13.23 -18.76 6.66
N GLY A 31 13.63 -17.51 6.37
CA GLY A 31 14.60 -17.18 5.33
C GLY A 31 14.01 -17.04 3.92
N THR A 32 12.72 -17.25 3.71
CA THR A 32 12.08 -16.96 2.41
C THR A 32 11.97 -15.45 2.16
N PRO A 33 11.94 -14.96 0.90
CA PRO A 33 11.69 -13.56 0.61
C PRO A 33 10.32 -13.12 1.13
N ARG A 34 10.23 -11.90 1.68
CA ARG A 34 8.95 -11.24 1.93
C ARG A 34 8.36 -10.75 0.62
N ARG A 35 7.04 -10.82 0.51
CA ARG A 35 6.31 -10.39 -0.68
C ARG A 35 5.78 -8.97 -0.48
N ALA A 36 6.04 -8.09 -1.44
CA ALA A 36 5.63 -6.69 -1.39
C ALA A 36 4.77 -6.33 -2.61
N LEU A 37 3.56 -5.85 -2.37
CA LEU A 37 2.70 -5.30 -3.43
C LEU A 37 3.07 -3.83 -3.69
N VAL A 38 3.17 -3.44 -4.96
CA VAL A 38 3.26 -2.03 -5.36
C VAL A 38 2.17 -1.72 -6.38
N THR A 39 1.30 -0.75 -6.08
CA THR A 39 0.30 -0.25 -7.03
C THR A 39 0.82 0.97 -7.80
N GLY A 40 0.35 1.15 -9.04
CA GLY A 40 0.92 2.15 -9.95
C GLY A 40 2.39 1.83 -10.28
N ALA A 41 2.71 0.53 -10.33
CA ALA A 41 4.07 0.00 -10.47
C ALA A 41 4.77 0.45 -11.76
N ASN A 42 4.02 0.79 -12.81
CA ASN A 42 4.54 1.29 -14.07
C ASN A 42 4.82 2.80 -14.04
N GLY A 43 4.32 3.53 -13.04
CA GLY A 43 4.56 4.96 -12.83
C GLY A 43 5.96 5.28 -12.31
N GLY A 44 6.38 6.55 -12.40
CA GLY A 44 7.75 6.96 -12.03
C GLY A 44 8.16 6.58 -10.60
N ILE A 45 7.32 6.91 -9.61
CA ILE A 45 7.54 6.56 -8.21
C ILE A 45 7.38 5.05 -8.00
N GLY A 46 6.33 4.45 -8.57
CA GLY A 46 6.08 3.01 -8.45
C GLY A 46 7.25 2.16 -8.92
N ARG A 47 7.80 2.43 -10.12
CA ARG A 47 8.99 1.74 -10.64
C ARG A 47 10.20 1.89 -9.74
N ALA A 48 10.41 3.08 -9.18
CA ALA A 48 11.53 3.32 -8.27
C ALA A 48 11.37 2.52 -6.96
N ILE A 49 10.14 2.41 -6.44
CA ILE A 49 9.82 1.58 -5.28
C ILE A 49 10.04 0.10 -5.60
N VAL A 50 9.55 -0.38 -6.75
CA VAL A 50 9.76 -1.76 -7.21
C VAL A 50 11.25 -2.08 -7.25
N GLN A 51 12.06 -1.25 -7.91
CA GLN A 51 13.51 -1.43 -7.99
C GLN A 51 14.14 -1.49 -6.60
N ARG A 52 13.81 -0.54 -5.72
CA ARG A 52 14.41 -0.47 -4.38
C ARG A 52 14.06 -1.69 -3.54
N LEU A 53 12.81 -2.16 -3.57
CA LEU A 53 12.36 -3.34 -2.83
C LEU A 53 13.00 -4.62 -3.38
N THR A 54 13.13 -4.75 -4.70
CA THR A 54 13.86 -5.87 -5.30
C THR A 54 15.33 -5.88 -4.85
N ASP A 55 16.00 -4.72 -4.83
CA ASP A 55 17.38 -4.59 -4.35
C ASP A 55 17.52 -4.95 -2.85
N ASP A 56 16.48 -4.72 -2.06
CA ASP A 56 16.41 -5.11 -0.65
C ASP A 56 16.04 -6.59 -0.43
N GLY A 57 15.82 -7.34 -1.52
CA GLY A 57 15.58 -8.79 -1.51
C GLY A 57 14.13 -9.19 -1.30
N TYR A 58 13.18 -8.28 -1.50
CA TYR A 58 11.75 -8.60 -1.53
C TYR A 58 11.40 -9.27 -2.86
N GLU A 59 10.42 -10.17 -2.81
CA GLU A 59 9.67 -10.58 -4.00
C GLU A 59 8.57 -9.53 -4.25
N VAL A 60 8.68 -8.78 -5.35
CA VAL A 60 7.76 -7.67 -5.62
C VAL A 60 6.65 -8.13 -6.55
N VAL A 61 5.41 -7.93 -6.13
CA VAL A 61 4.20 -8.10 -6.94
C VAL A 61 3.78 -6.74 -7.47
N THR A 62 3.79 -6.60 -8.79
CA THR A 62 3.44 -5.36 -9.48
C THR A 62 1.95 -5.33 -9.80
N MET A 63 1.30 -4.21 -9.48
CA MET A 63 -0.09 -3.95 -9.86
C MET A 63 -0.21 -2.59 -10.53
N ASP A 64 -0.88 -2.56 -11.68
CA ASP A 64 -1.12 -1.34 -12.43
C ASP A 64 -2.43 -1.43 -13.23
N VAL A 65 -2.94 -0.31 -13.72
CA VAL A 65 -4.17 -0.29 -14.53
C VAL A 65 -3.92 -0.80 -15.95
N ALA A 66 -2.67 -0.73 -16.43
CA ALA A 66 -2.30 -1.16 -17.77
C ALA A 66 -0.81 -1.51 -17.89
N GLY A 67 -0.46 -2.16 -19.01
CA GLY A 67 0.93 -2.47 -19.35
C GLY A 67 1.46 -3.71 -18.62
N PRO A 68 2.77 -3.98 -18.68
CA PRO A 68 3.31 -5.16 -18.01
C PRO A 68 3.18 -4.97 -16.50
N ALA A 69 2.38 -5.82 -15.86
CA ALA A 69 2.27 -5.95 -14.43
C ALA A 69 1.86 -7.39 -14.13
N ASP A 70 2.19 -7.90 -12.95
CA ASP A 70 1.73 -9.21 -12.50
C ASP A 70 0.20 -9.22 -12.36
N LEU A 71 -0.36 -8.08 -11.92
CA LEU A 71 -1.79 -7.83 -11.78
C LEU A 71 -2.17 -6.57 -12.56
N VAL A 72 -3.03 -6.73 -13.56
CA VAL A 72 -3.63 -5.60 -14.28
C VAL A 72 -5.02 -5.35 -13.69
N VAL A 73 -5.19 -4.24 -12.97
CA VAL A 73 -6.40 -3.93 -12.18
C VAL A 73 -6.69 -2.44 -12.24
N ASP A 74 -7.89 -2.08 -12.69
CA ASP A 74 -8.46 -0.75 -12.48
C ASP A 74 -9.01 -0.62 -11.04
N LEU A 75 -8.40 0.26 -10.25
CA LEU A 75 -8.82 0.49 -8.85
C LEU A 75 -10.23 1.09 -8.72
N VAL A 76 -10.81 1.61 -9.80
CA VAL A 76 -12.18 2.13 -9.84
C VAL A 76 -13.15 1.00 -10.22
N GLY A 77 -12.97 0.42 -11.41
CA GLY A 77 -13.93 -0.51 -12.00
C GLY A 77 -13.80 -1.97 -11.57
N ASP A 78 -12.59 -2.45 -11.29
CA ASP A 78 -12.34 -3.89 -11.16
C ASP A 78 -12.46 -4.38 -9.72
N PRO A 79 -12.86 -5.64 -9.49
CA PRO A 79 -12.79 -6.26 -8.17
C PRO A 79 -11.32 -6.41 -7.71
N MET A 80 -11.08 -6.29 -6.39
CA MET A 80 -9.74 -6.52 -5.85
C MET A 80 -9.39 -8.02 -5.88
N PRO A 81 -8.19 -8.41 -6.34
CA PRO A 81 -7.78 -9.82 -6.44
C PRO A 81 -7.33 -10.37 -5.08
N THR A 82 -8.25 -10.48 -4.13
CA THR A 82 -7.97 -10.79 -2.70
C THR A 82 -7.15 -12.07 -2.50
N GLU A 83 -7.36 -13.11 -3.31
CA GLU A 83 -6.59 -14.35 -3.24
C GLU A 83 -5.11 -14.14 -3.59
N ALA A 84 -4.82 -13.34 -4.62
CA ALA A 84 -3.44 -13.00 -5.00
C ALA A 84 -2.75 -12.13 -3.96
N LEU A 85 -3.54 -11.37 -3.17
CA LEU A 85 -3.06 -10.44 -2.15
C LEU A 85 -3.00 -11.06 -0.74
N ALA A 86 -3.44 -12.31 -0.57
CA ALA A 86 -3.58 -12.96 0.74
C ALA A 86 -2.25 -13.28 1.45
N ASP A 87 -1.13 -13.21 0.74
CA ASP A 87 0.22 -13.54 1.24
C ASP A 87 1.21 -12.38 1.05
N ILE A 88 0.70 -11.14 1.04
CA ILE A 88 1.50 -9.92 0.96
C ILE A 88 1.94 -9.49 2.36
N ASP A 89 3.24 -9.39 2.59
CA ASP A 89 3.83 -8.92 3.86
C ASP A 89 3.87 -7.38 3.93
N VAL A 90 4.01 -6.72 2.78
CA VAL A 90 4.14 -5.26 2.70
C VAL A 90 3.27 -4.72 1.56
N CYS A 91 2.33 -3.83 1.87
CA CYS A 91 1.43 -3.23 0.90
C CYS A 91 1.80 -1.76 0.64
N ILE A 92 2.16 -1.44 -0.61
CA ILE A 92 2.45 -0.08 -1.05
C ILE A 92 1.30 0.37 -1.96
N SER A 93 0.31 1.05 -1.36
CA SER A 93 -0.77 1.70 -2.08
C SER A 93 -0.30 3.04 -2.64
N ASN A 94 0.30 3.01 -3.83
CA ASN A 94 0.99 4.15 -4.45
C ASN A 94 0.30 4.66 -5.74
N ALA A 95 -0.56 3.85 -6.37
CA ALA A 95 -1.31 4.26 -7.55
C ALA A 95 -2.04 5.59 -7.29
N GLY A 96 -1.94 6.51 -8.24
CA GLY A 96 -2.66 7.75 -8.19
C GLY A 96 -2.63 8.52 -9.50
N VAL A 97 -3.64 9.35 -9.71
CA VAL A 97 -3.79 10.28 -10.83
C VAL A 97 -3.59 11.72 -10.35
N VAL A 98 -2.91 12.52 -11.16
CA VAL A 98 -2.56 13.93 -10.87
C VAL A 98 -2.70 14.85 -12.09
N ASP A 99 -3.24 14.34 -13.20
CA ASP A 99 -3.46 15.06 -14.46
C ASP A 99 -4.78 15.87 -14.46
N THR A 100 -5.56 15.74 -13.41
CA THR A 100 -6.85 16.40 -13.13
C THR A 100 -6.72 17.77 -12.46
N LEU A 101 -5.51 18.19 -12.08
CA LEU A 101 -5.25 19.43 -11.33
C LEU A 101 -5.94 20.64 -11.96
N SER A 102 -6.81 21.29 -11.17
CA SER A 102 -7.56 22.47 -11.59
C SER A 102 -7.82 23.38 -10.39
N PRO A 103 -7.85 24.71 -10.55
CA PRO A 103 -8.38 25.60 -9.52
C PRO A 103 -9.80 25.16 -9.11
N ALA A 104 -10.14 25.24 -7.82
CA ALA A 104 -11.40 24.69 -7.29
C ALA A 104 -12.66 25.12 -8.06
N HIS A 105 -12.73 26.39 -8.49
CA HIS A 105 -13.86 26.94 -9.25
C HIS A 105 -13.92 26.51 -10.73
N ARG A 106 -12.90 25.79 -11.22
CA ARG A 106 -12.81 25.23 -12.58
C ARG A 106 -12.67 23.71 -12.56
N MET A 107 -12.76 23.09 -11.38
CA MET A 107 -12.73 21.64 -11.25
C MET A 107 -14.06 21.09 -11.77
N SER A 108 -14.00 20.15 -12.71
CA SER A 108 -15.20 19.43 -13.12
C SER A 108 -15.53 18.34 -12.10
N ALA A 109 -16.81 18.05 -11.92
CA ALA A 109 -17.25 16.98 -11.03
C ALA A 109 -16.67 15.62 -11.43
N GLU A 110 -16.50 15.37 -12.74
CA GLU A 110 -15.93 14.14 -13.28
C GLU A 110 -14.46 13.96 -12.92
N LYS A 111 -13.63 15.00 -13.09
CA LYS A 111 -12.20 14.94 -12.73
C LYS A 111 -12.02 14.80 -11.22
N TRP A 112 -12.82 15.53 -10.45
CA TRP A 112 -12.86 15.39 -8.99
C TRP A 112 -13.23 13.97 -8.56
N ALA A 113 -14.28 13.40 -9.15
CA ALA A 113 -14.71 12.03 -8.85
C ALA A 113 -13.59 11.04 -9.16
N LEU A 114 -12.94 11.17 -10.32
CA LEU A 114 -11.81 10.31 -10.70
C LEU A 114 -10.66 10.37 -9.67
N ASP A 115 -10.28 11.57 -9.21
CA ASP A 115 -9.25 11.72 -8.17
C ASP A 115 -9.62 11.00 -6.89
N ILE A 116 -10.85 11.18 -6.43
CA ILE A 116 -11.33 10.55 -5.21
C ILE A 116 -11.41 9.02 -5.38
N ASP A 117 -11.93 8.57 -6.51
CA ASP A 117 -12.14 7.15 -6.77
C ASP A 117 -10.82 6.39 -6.89
N VAL A 118 -9.80 6.98 -7.53
CA VAL A 118 -8.47 6.35 -7.63
C VAL A 118 -7.65 6.57 -6.35
N ASN A 119 -7.42 7.82 -5.95
CA ASN A 119 -6.39 8.17 -4.96
C ASN A 119 -6.84 7.95 -3.52
N LEU A 120 -8.15 7.87 -3.28
CA LEU A 120 -8.70 7.66 -1.93
C LEU A 120 -9.45 6.34 -1.83
N THR A 121 -10.52 6.17 -2.61
CA THR A 121 -11.33 4.94 -2.57
C THR A 121 -10.50 3.75 -3.04
N GLY A 122 -9.78 3.86 -4.15
CA GLY A 122 -8.89 2.83 -4.67
C GLY A 122 -7.81 2.45 -3.65
N SER A 123 -7.16 3.43 -3.03
CA SER A 123 -6.18 3.17 -1.98
C SER A 123 -6.76 2.45 -0.77
N PHE A 124 -7.97 2.84 -0.34
CA PHE A 124 -8.69 2.16 0.74
C PHE A 124 -8.98 0.68 0.40
N ARG A 125 -9.46 0.40 -0.82
CA ARG A 125 -9.75 -0.97 -1.29
C ARG A 125 -8.50 -1.86 -1.29
N VAL A 126 -7.36 -1.31 -1.75
CA VAL A 126 -6.07 -2.01 -1.75
C VAL A 126 -5.65 -2.36 -0.32
N VAL A 127 -5.70 -1.40 0.60
CA VAL A 127 -5.35 -1.64 2.01
C VAL A 127 -6.27 -2.69 2.62
N GLN A 128 -7.60 -2.57 2.41
CA GLN A 128 -8.57 -3.54 2.92
C GLN A 128 -8.29 -4.96 2.42
N ALA A 129 -7.89 -5.11 1.15
CA ALA A 129 -7.55 -6.41 0.56
C ALA A 129 -6.24 -7.02 1.12
N CYS A 130 -5.26 -6.19 1.48
CA CYS A 130 -3.99 -6.65 2.03
C CYS A 130 -4.01 -6.86 3.55
N LEU A 131 -4.92 -6.22 4.29
CA LEU A 131 -4.97 -6.31 5.76
C LEU A 131 -5.09 -7.74 6.32
N PRO A 132 -5.89 -8.67 5.76
CA PRO A 132 -5.96 -10.04 6.27
C PRO A 132 -4.59 -10.76 6.30
N ALA A 133 -3.73 -10.47 5.32
CA ALA A 133 -2.36 -10.98 5.25
C ALA A 133 -1.44 -10.30 6.26
N CYS A 134 -1.60 -9.01 6.50
CA CYS A 134 -0.80 -8.27 7.48
C CYS A 134 -1.19 -8.58 8.94
N ALA A 135 -2.46 -8.88 9.21
CA ALA A 135 -2.95 -9.18 10.56
C ALA A 135 -2.44 -10.53 11.09
N SER A 136 -2.15 -11.49 10.21
CA SER A 136 -1.50 -12.75 10.59
C SER A 136 -0.02 -12.57 10.97
N VAL A 137 0.63 -11.52 10.45
CA VAL A 137 2.04 -11.17 10.75
C VAL A 137 2.19 -10.28 11.98
N ALA A 138 1.17 -9.47 12.32
CA ALA A 138 1.22 -8.49 13.41
C ALA A 138 1.11 -9.12 14.82
N THR A 139 0.56 -10.32 14.95
CA THR A 139 0.73 -11.14 16.15
C THR A 139 2.04 -11.89 16.01
N GLY A 140 3.05 -11.59 16.84
CA GLY A 140 4.33 -12.30 16.89
C GLY A 140 4.24 -13.78 17.30
N ALA A 141 3.35 -14.55 16.70
CA ALA A 141 3.38 -15.99 16.68
C ALA A 141 4.26 -16.41 15.51
N SER A 142 5.52 -16.72 15.84
CA SER A 142 6.33 -17.65 15.06
C SER A 142 5.47 -18.85 14.67
N CYS A 143 5.47 -19.19 13.39
CA CYS A 143 5.76 -20.56 13.03
C CYS A 143 7.24 -20.57 12.66
#